data_AF-A0A352PX83-F1
#
_entry.id   AF-A0A352PX83-F1
#
_cell.length_a   1.000
_cell.length_b   1.000
_cell.length_c   1.000
_cell.angle_alpha   90.00
_cell.angle_beta   90.00
_cell.angle_gamma   90.00
#
_symmetry.space_group_name_H-M   'P 1'
#
loop_
_entity.id
_entity.type
_entity.pdbx_description
1 polymer ?
#
loop_
_entity_poly.entity_id
_entity_poly.type
_entity_poly.pdbx_seq_one_letter_code
_entity_poly.pdbx_strand_id
1 'polypeptide(L)'
;GIRPCDARAFQLVDVNFNTPQFQDPWWVKRRESTLLVGLACNEPCSTCFCTTAGTGPFDPTGLDVLLVDLGQGYLVRTCNDRGQKLLAGVKGEAVPGGAVDQAGALQKQAEKSLPTQFQVNELAGKSMMELFNAPFWDEIQFACINCGTCTFLCPTCWCFDVQDEVHEGRGDRIRIWDSCMYPLFTFHGSGHNPRTQKLQRVRQRFMHKLKYYVDKYGNGVACVGCGRCVQACPVNIDIRRVGSMMTASCVCPM
;
A
#
# COMPACT_ATOMS: atom_id res chain seq x y z
N GLY A 1 1.46 16.22 7.27
CA GLY A 1 2.51 15.39 6.64
C GLY A 1 1.91 14.12 6.05
N ILE A 2 2.67 13.41 5.23
CA ILE A 2 2.29 12.08 4.73
C ILE A 2 2.15 11.11 5.91
N ARG A 3 1.27 10.10 5.84
CA ARG A 3 1.20 9.08 6.89
C ARG A 3 2.38 8.11 6.76
N PRO A 4 2.96 7.60 7.85
CA PRO A 4 4.04 6.60 7.82
C PRO A 4 3.78 5.40 6.89
N CYS A 5 2.57 4.84 6.93
CA CYS A 5 2.18 3.73 6.06
C CYS A 5 2.19 4.12 4.57
N ASP A 6 1.86 5.36 4.22
CA ASP A 6 1.93 5.85 2.83
C ASP A 6 3.38 6.09 2.40
N ALA A 7 4.26 6.53 3.30
CA ALA A 7 5.69 6.66 3.01
C ALA A 7 6.31 5.28 2.70
N ARG A 8 5.95 4.25 3.47
CA ARG A 8 6.36 2.86 3.20
C ARG A 8 5.89 2.37 1.83
N ALA A 9 4.76 2.87 1.31
CA ALA A 9 4.24 2.45 0.02
C ALA A 9 5.19 2.76 -1.13
N PHE A 10 5.91 3.90 -1.08
CA PHE A 10 6.90 4.24 -2.11
C PHE A 10 7.99 3.18 -2.24
N GLN A 11 8.50 2.65 -1.12
CA GLN A 11 9.53 1.61 -1.14
C GLN A 11 9.02 0.29 -1.73
N LEU A 12 7.75 -0.06 -1.47
CA LEU A 12 7.12 -1.23 -2.08
C LEU A 12 6.87 -1.04 -3.59
N VAL A 13 6.72 0.18 -4.06
CA VAL A 13 6.52 0.52 -5.48
C VAL A 13 7.87 0.67 -6.20
N ASP A 14 8.92 1.11 -5.50
CA ASP A 14 10.27 1.31 -6.02
C ASP A 14 10.80 0.02 -6.68
N VAL A 15 10.49 -1.16 -6.15
CA VAL A 15 10.94 -2.46 -6.72
C VAL A 15 10.45 -2.73 -8.14
N ASN A 16 9.40 -2.05 -8.60
CA ASN A 16 8.86 -2.20 -9.96
C ASN A 16 9.44 -1.17 -10.93
N PHE A 17 9.83 0.01 -10.45
CA PHE A 17 10.24 1.14 -11.29
C PHE A 17 11.72 1.50 -11.17
N ASN A 18 12.42 0.97 -10.18
CA ASN A 18 13.84 1.20 -9.96
C ASN A 18 14.54 -0.14 -9.77
N THR A 19 14.88 -0.78 -10.89
CA THR A 19 15.57 -2.08 -10.92
C THR A 19 16.96 -1.93 -11.53
N PRO A 20 17.90 -2.84 -11.25
CA PRO A 20 19.20 -2.84 -11.92
C PRO A 20 19.11 -2.94 -13.46
N GLN A 21 18.07 -3.59 -13.98
CA GLN A 21 17.86 -3.79 -15.42
C GLN A 21 17.20 -2.58 -16.08
N PHE A 22 16.31 -1.90 -15.38
CA PHE A 22 15.59 -0.74 -15.88
C PHE A 22 15.21 0.21 -14.75
N GLN A 23 15.58 1.48 -14.93
CA GLN A 23 15.20 2.59 -14.06
C GLN A 23 14.22 3.47 -14.83
N ASP A 24 12.96 3.51 -14.37
CA ASP A 24 11.95 4.39 -14.95
C ASP A 24 12.35 5.85 -14.70
N PRO A 25 12.62 6.64 -15.75
CA PRO A 25 13.21 7.96 -15.59
C PRO A 25 12.26 8.94 -14.90
N TRP A 26 10.94 8.75 -15.04
CA TRP A 26 9.95 9.63 -14.44
C TRP A 26 9.76 9.33 -12.95
N TRP A 27 9.76 8.06 -12.58
CA TRP A 27 9.67 7.63 -11.18
C TRP A 27 10.94 8.00 -10.41
N VAL A 28 12.12 7.57 -10.88
CA VAL A 28 13.39 7.74 -10.17
C VAL A 28 13.71 9.21 -9.93
N LYS A 29 13.68 10.04 -10.99
CA LYS A 29 13.96 11.47 -10.87
C LYS A 29 13.03 12.17 -9.88
N ARG A 30 11.73 11.83 -9.90
CA ARG A 30 10.75 12.38 -8.95
C ARG A 30 11.02 11.91 -7.53
N ARG A 31 11.34 10.62 -7.33
CA ARG A 31 11.66 10.07 -6.01
C ARG A 31 12.89 10.71 -5.38
N GLU A 32 13.97 10.87 -6.14
CA GLU A 32 15.21 11.51 -5.68
C GLU A 32 15.03 13.00 -5.34
N SER A 33 14.17 13.68 -6.10
CA SER A 33 13.84 15.10 -5.90
C SER A 33 12.78 15.36 -4.82
N THR A 34 12.24 14.30 -4.18
CA THR A 34 11.16 14.42 -3.19
C THR A 34 11.68 14.15 -1.77
N LEU A 35 11.33 15.04 -0.84
CA LEU A 35 11.48 14.83 0.60
C LEU A 35 10.13 14.49 1.22
N LEU A 36 10.10 13.52 2.13
CA LEU A 36 8.90 13.03 2.79
C LEU A 36 8.91 13.44 4.27
N VAL A 37 8.05 14.43 4.60
CA VAL A 37 7.77 14.85 5.98
C VAL A 37 6.50 14.16 6.46
N GLY A 38 6.68 13.17 7.33
CA GLY A 38 5.63 12.34 7.87
C GLY A 38 4.92 12.97 9.06
N LEU A 39 3.65 12.63 9.26
CA LEU A 39 2.90 12.92 10.48
C LEU A 39 2.44 11.61 11.10
N ALA A 40 2.98 11.30 12.28
CA ALA A 40 2.60 10.14 13.07
C ALA A 40 1.08 10.10 13.29
N CYS A 41 0.55 8.88 13.37
CA CYS A 41 -0.88 8.63 13.49
C CYS A 41 -1.20 8.25 14.94
N ASN A 42 -1.52 9.24 15.77
CA ASN A 42 -1.91 9.01 17.17
C ASN A 42 -3.19 8.18 17.29
N GLU A 43 -4.11 8.34 16.33
CA GLU A 43 -5.42 7.69 16.33
C GLU A 43 -5.68 7.00 14.98
N PRO A 44 -5.22 5.75 14.79
CA PRO A 44 -5.53 4.98 13.60
C PRO A 44 -7.04 4.68 13.47
N CYS A 45 -7.56 4.67 12.25
CA CYS A 45 -8.96 4.32 12.01
C CYS A 45 -9.22 2.83 12.30
N SER A 46 -10.47 2.47 12.60
CA SER A 46 -10.90 1.08 12.86
C SER A 46 -10.69 0.13 11.67
N THR A 47 -10.52 0.67 10.46
CA THR A 47 -10.21 -0.08 9.24
C THR A 47 -8.71 -0.29 9.00
N CYS A 48 -7.85 0.41 9.74
CA CYS A 48 -6.40 0.31 9.59
C CYS A 48 -5.87 -1.01 10.18
N PHE A 49 -4.74 -1.47 9.64
CA PHE A 49 -4.03 -2.68 10.07
C PHE A 49 -2.55 -2.60 9.68
N CYS A 50 -1.96 -1.40 9.74
CA CYS A 50 -0.60 -1.12 9.27
C CYS A 50 0.46 -1.95 10.03
N THR A 51 0.24 -2.24 11.31
CA THR A 51 1.05 -3.17 12.14
C THR A 51 1.06 -4.58 11.57
N THR A 52 -0.11 -5.11 11.13
CA THR A 52 -0.20 -6.42 10.48
C THR A 52 0.60 -6.44 9.16
N ALA A 53 0.61 -5.33 8.43
CA ALA A 53 1.27 -5.21 7.14
C ALA A 53 2.80 -4.96 7.23
N GLY A 54 3.40 -5.01 8.42
CA GLY A 54 4.84 -4.83 8.62
C GLY A 54 5.31 -3.37 8.58
N THR A 55 4.42 -2.42 8.89
CA THR A 55 4.76 -1.01 9.15
C THR A 55 4.05 -0.57 10.44
N GLY A 56 3.94 0.73 10.73
CA GLY A 56 3.32 1.21 11.96
C GLY A 56 2.90 2.68 11.90
N PRO A 57 2.05 3.11 12.85
CA PRO A 57 1.54 4.49 12.90
C PRO A 57 2.62 5.55 13.14
N PHE A 58 3.80 5.15 13.62
CA PHE A 58 4.96 6.01 13.94
C PHE A 58 6.23 5.56 13.21
N ASP A 59 6.11 4.66 12.24
CA ASP A 59 7.23 4.06 11.52
C ASP A 59 8.03 5.13 10.74
N PRO A 60 9.31 5.38 11.06
CA PRO A 60 10.12 6.34 10.32
C PRO A 60 10.54 5.83 8.94
N THR A 61 10.31 4.56 8.63
CA THR A 61 10.84 3.94 7.42
C THR A 61 10.28 4.61 6.17
N GLY A 62 11.18 5.13 5.34
CA GLY A 62 10.82 5.85 4.11
C GLY A 62 10.53 7.35 4.31
N LEU A 63 10.64 7.88 5.54
CA LEU A 63 10.53 9.30 5.82
C LEU A 63 11.92 9.97 5.91
N ASP A 64 11.96 11.26 5.62
CA ASP A 64 13.12 12.11 5.90
C ASP A 64 12.95 12.82 7.26
N VAL A 65 11.72 13.23 7.60
CA VAL A 65 11.35 13.83 8.89
C VAL A 65 10.04 13.20 9.37
N LEU A 66 9.90 12.95 10.67
CA LEU A 66 8.65 12.54 11.31
C LEU A 66 8.21 13.59 12.32
N LEU A 67 6.97 14.06 12.17
CA LEU A 67 6.28 14.91 13.12
C LEU A 67 5.38 14.06 14.01
N VAL A 68 5.40 14.30 15.32
CA VAL A 68 4.45 13.73 16.28
C VAL A 68 3.66 14.86 16.90
N ASP A 69 2.33 14.82 16.76
CA ASP A 69 1.44 15.79 17.39
C ASP A 69 1.32 15.47 18.89
N LEU A 70 1.70 16.42 19.75
CA LEU A 70 1.60 16.32 21.21
C LEU A 70 0.42 17.13 21.78
N GLY A 71 -0.43 17.72 20.93
CA GLY A 71 -1.55 18.57 21.32
C GLY A 71 -1.16 20.05 21.43
N GLN A 72 -0.14 20.38 22.24
CA GLN A 72 0.37 21.75 22.35
C GLN A 72 1.42 22.12 21.27
N GLY A 73 1.82 21.18 20.43
CA GLY A 73 2.84 21.38 19.40
C GLY A 73 3.29 20.08 18.76
N TYR A 74 4.28 20.16 17.88
CA TYR A 74 4.83 19.00 17.18
C TYR A 74 6.24 18.68 17.65
N LEU A 75 6.47 17.45 18.09
CA LEU A 75 7.81 16.91 18.23
C LEU A 75 8.34 16.55 16.83
N VAL A 76 9.50 17.08 16.47
CA VAL A 76 10.12 16.89 15.16
C VAL A 76 11.31 15.95 15.29
N ARG A 77 11.29 14.84 14.56
CA ARG A 77 12.39 13.85 14.50
C ARG A 77 12.95 13.78 13.09
N THR A 78 14.25 13.97 12.93
CA THR A 78 14.96 13.65 11.69
C THR A 78 15.12 12.14 11.56
N CYS A 79 14.85 11.59 10.37
CA CYS A 79 14.91 10.15 10.12
C CYS A 79 16.17 9.74 9.34
N ASN A 80 16.78 10.69 8.62
CA ASN A 80 17.99 10.49 7.83
C ASN A 80 18.73 11.84 7.58
N ASP A 81 19.86 11.77 6.89
CA ASP A 81 20.70 12.94 6.55
C ASP A 81 19.97 13.99 5.71
N ARG A 82 19.08 13.57 4.81
CA ARG A 82 18.28 14.51 4.00
C ARG A 82 17.33 15.31 4.89
N GLY A 83 16.72 14.65 5.87
CA GLY A 83 15.89 15.30 6.89
C GLY A 83 16.68 16.23 7.79
N GLN A 84 17.89 15.84 8.21
CA GLN A 84 18.79 16.73 8.96
C GLN A 84 19.14 17.99 8.17
N LYS A 85 19.50 17.83 6.89
CA LYS A 85 19.76 18.96 5.98
C LYS A 85 18.54 19.84 5.77
N LEU A 86 17.35 19.24 5.61
CA LEU A 86 16.09 19.98 5.46
C LEU A 86 15.81 20.87 6.68
N LEU A 87 16.10 20.37 7.88
CA LEU A 87 15.86 21.11 9.12
C LEU A 87 17.05 21.98 9.54
N ALA A 88 18.17 21.97 8.80
CA ALA A 88 19.31 22.83 9.07
C ALA A 88 18.90 24.30 8.91
N GLY A 89 18.77 25.02 10.03
CA GLY A 89 18.32 26.41 10.06
C GLY A 89 16.85 26.61 10.44
N VAL A 90 16.07 25.54 10.58
CA VAL A 90 14.74 25.61 11.19
C VAL A 90 14.91 25.83 12.69
N LYS A 91 14.43 26.98 13.20
CA LYS A 91 14.42 27.28 14.63
C LYS A 91 13.20 26.61 15.26
N GLY A 92 13.44 25.76 16.25
CA GLY A 92 12.41 25.19 17.11
C GLY A 92 12.66 25.55 18.56
N GLU A 93 11.64 25.40 19.39
CA GLU A 93 11.81 25.45 20.84
C GLU A 93 12.64 24.26 21.34
N ALA A 94 13.29 24.42 22.49
CA ALA A 94 13.93 23.28 23.15
C ALA A 94 12.87 22.21 23.43
N VAL A 95 13.19 20.94 23.13
CA VAL A 95 12.27 19.83 23.39
C VAL A 95 11.95 19.80 24.88
N PRO A 96 10.67 19.99 25.27
CA PRO A 96 10.30 19.99 26.68
C PRO A 96 10.62 18.64 27.34
N GLY A 97 10.94 18.67 28.64
CA GLY A 97 11.12 17.44 29.42
C GLY A 97 9.88 16.56 29.34
N GLY A 98 10.05 15.27 29.04
CA GLY A 98 8.97 14.30 28.92
C GLY A 98 8.25 14.26 27.56
N ALA A 99 8.53 15.18 26.62
CA ALA A 99 7.90 15.16 25.29
C ALA A 99 8.19 13.87 24.50
N VAL A 100 9.40 13.33 24.65
CA VAL A 100 9.80 12.05 24.04
C VAL A 100 9.02 10.88 24.66
N ASP A 101 8.83 10.89 25.98
CA ASP A 101 8.06 9.85 26.67
C ASP A 101 6.58 9.91 26.30
N GLN A 102 6.02 11.13 26.17
CA GLN A 102 4.66 11.36 25.69
C GLN A 102 4.50 10.81 24.27
N ALA A 103 5.43 11.10 23.35
CA ALA A 103 5.42 10.56 22.00
C ALA A 103 5.49 9.01 22.00
N GLY A 104 6.33 8.43 22.86
CA GLY A 104 6.42 6.98 23.04
C GLY A 104 5.14 6.35 23.59
N ALA A 105 4.44 7.03 24.50
CA ALA A 105 3.15 6.58 25.02
C ALA A 105 2.06 6.62 23.93
N LEU A 106 2.00 7.69 23.14
CA LEU A 106 1.09 7.82 21.99
C LEU A 106 1.34 6.72 20.95
N GLN A 107 2.61 6.44 20.64
CA GLN A 107 2.97 5.33 19.74
C GLN A 107 2.43 4.00 20.24
N LYS A 108 2.71 3.64 21.50
CA LYS A 108 2.26 2.37 22.09
C LYS A 108 0.73 2.26 22.10
N GLN A 109 0.04 3.36 22.38
CA GLN A 109 -1.43 3.40 22.36
C GLN A 109 -1.97 3.16 20.95
N ALA A 110 -1.43 3.85 19.94
CA ALA A 110 -1.82 3.69 18.54
C ALA A 110 -1.54 2.29 17.99
N GLU A 111 -0.42 1.68 18.37
CA GLU A 111 -0.08 0.30 17.99
C GLU A 111 -1.02 -0.71 18.67
N LYS A 112 -1.35 -0.48 19.96
CA LYS A 112 -2.28 -1.33 20.71
C LYS A 112 -3.70 -1.30 20.13
N SER A 113 -4.13 -0.20 19.52
CA SER A 113 -5.44 -0.11 18.87
C SER A 113 -5.53 -0.84 17.53
N LEU A 114 -4.43 -1.43 17.04
CA LEU A 114 -4.34 -2.11 15.75
C LEU A 114 -4.07 -3.61 15.95
N PRO A 115 -5.10 -4.43 16.26
CA PRO A 115 -4.91 -5.85 16.46
C PRO A 115 -4.44 -6.54 15.17
N THR A 116 -3.64 -7.59 15.32
CA THR A 116 -3.21 -8.43 14.21
C THR A 116 -4.41 -9.02 13.48
N GLN A 117 -4.52 -8.80 12.18
CA GLN A 117 -5.66 -9.25 11.38
C GLN A 117 -5.48 -10.64 10.76
N PHE A 118 -4.26 -10.94 10.31
CA PHE A 118 -3.87 -12.23 9.74
C PHE A 118 -2.35 -12.40 9.76
N GLN A 119 -1.87 -13.63 9.62
CA GLN A 119 -0.45 -13.94 9.70
C GLN A 119 0.22 -13.73 8.34
N VAL A 120 0.71 -12.51 8.08
CA VAL A 120 1.36 -12.16 6.81
C VAL A 120 2.50 -13.13 6.44
N ASN A 121 3.29 -13.57 7.43
CA ASN A 121 4.42 -14.46 7.19
C ASN A 121 4.02 -15.85 6.71
N GLU A 122 2.78 -16.30 6.97
CA GLU A 122 2.30 -17.59 6.49
C GLU A 122 2.00 -17.60 4.99
N LEU A 123 1.77 -16.43 4.37
CA LEU A 123 1.43 -16.31 2.95
C LEU A 123 2.53 -16.85 2.03
N ALA A 124 3.80 -16.70 2.43
CA ALA A 124 4.93 -17.25 1.68
C ALA A 124 4.86 -18.78 1.56
N GLY A 125 4.45 -19.46 2.65
CA GLY A 125 4.34 -20.92 2.70
C GLY A 125 3.09 -21.52 2.06
N LYS A 126 2.08 -20.71 1.71
CA LYS A 126 0.85 -21.21 1.07
C LYS A 126 1.10 -21.59 -0.40
N SER A 127 0.47 -22.64 -0.88
CA SER A 127 0.50 -22.96 -2.31
C SER A 127 -0.24 -21.90 -3.12
N MET A 128 0.44 -21.36 -4.13
CA MET A 128 -0.15 -20.39 -5.06
C MET A 128 -1.36 -20.98 -5.80
N MET A 129 -1.26 -22.25 -6.23
CA MET A 129 -2.33 -22.92 -6.98
C MET A 129 -3.53 -23.29 -6.11
N GLU A 130 -3.31 -23.70 -4.86
CA GLU A 130 -4.42 -23.96 -3.93
C GLU A 130 -5.16 -22.66 -3.63
N LEU A 131 -4.43 -21.57 -3.32
CA LEU A 131 -5.04 -20.26 -3.13
C LEU A 131 -5.77 -19.79 -4.39
N PHE A 132 -5.20 -19.98 -5.58
CA PHE A 132 -5.82 -19.57 -6.83
C PHE A 132 -7.16 -20.26 -7.08
N ASN A 133 -7.25 -21.55 -6.75
CA ASN A 133 -8.43 -22.40 -6.94
C ASN A 133 -9.35 -22.44 -5.71
N ALA A 134 -9.08 -21.66 -4.68
CA ALA A 134 -9.82 -21.74 -3.42
C ALA A 134 -11.31 -21.34 -3.58
N PRO A 135 -12.25 -22.08 -2.97
CA PRO A 135 -13.68 -21.85 -3.15
C PRO A 135 -14.18 -20.54 -2.53
N PHE A 136 -13.47 -19.98 -1.54
CA PHE A 136 -13.86 -18.71 -0.91
C PHE A 136 -13.86 -17.53 -1.89
N TRP A 137 -13.22 -17.66 -3.06
CA TRP A 137 -13.30 -16.61 -4.09
C TRP A 137 -14.73 -16.41 -4.59
N ASP A 138 -15.58 -17.44 -4.57
CA ASP A 138 -16.99 -17.31 -4.97
C ASP A 138 -17.76 -16.38 -4.03
N GLU A 139 -17.49 -16.44 -2.72
CA GLU A 139 -18.05 -15.49 -1.77
C GLU A 139 -17.58 -14.05 -2.05
N ILE A 140 -16.28 -13.87 -2.28
CA ILE A 140 -15.68 -12.54 -2.52
C ILE A 140 -16.17 -11.94 -3.84
N GLN A 141 -16.22 -12.75 -4.91
CA GLN A 141 -16.65 -12.27 -6.21
C GLN A 141 -18.15 -11.98 -6.25
N PHE A 142 -18.98 -12.69 -5.47
CA PHE A 142 -20.42 -12.48 -5.45
C PHE A 142 -20.76 -11.01 -5.18
N ALA A 143 -20.20 -10.44 -4.10
CA ALA A 143 -20.41 -9.05 -3.72
C ALA A 143 -19.68 -8.04 -4.63
N CYS A 144 -18.51 -8.40 -5.18
CA CYS A 144 -17.69 -7.46 -5.94
C CYS A 144 -18.43 -6.93 -7.20
N ILE A 145 -18.31 -5.63 -7.45
CA ILE A 145 -18.82 -4.98 -8.67
C ILE A 145 -17.72 -4.48 -9.60
N ASN A 146 -16.45 -4.85 -9.34
CA ASN A 146 -15.26 -4.43 -10.10
C ASN A 146 -15.11 -2.91 -10.34
N CYS A 147 -15.62 -2.06 -9.43
CA CYS A 147 -15.58 -0.60 -9.60
C CYS A 147 -14.16 0.01 -9.63
N GLY A 148 -13.14 -0.69 -9.12
CA GLY A 148 -11.76 -0.21 -9.11
C GLY A 148 -11.41 0.75 -7.95
N THR A 149 -12.37 1.19 -7.13
CA THR A 149 -12.11 2.12 -6.00
C THR A 149 -10.95 1.67 -5.09
N CYS A 150 -10.88 0.36 -4.82
CA CYS A 150 -9.84 -0.22 -3.97
C CYS A 150 -8.43 -0.20 -4.59
N THR A 151 -8.27 -0.06 -5.91
CA THR A 151 -6.96 0.12 -6.56
C THR A 151 -6.61 1.59 -6.66
N PHE A 152 -7.57 2.46 -6.99
CA PHE A 152 -7.33 3.91 -7.09
C PHE A 152 -6.88 4.54 -5.77
N LEU A 153 -7.47 4.10 -4.65
CA LEU A 153 -7.09 4.60 -3.33
C LEU A 153 -5.85 3.93 -2.74
N CYS A 154 -5.30 2.90 -3.39
CA CYS A 154 -4.24 2.11 -2.81
C CYS A 154 -2.86 2.69 -3.17
N PRO A 155 -2.02 3.02 -2.18
CA PRO A 155 -0.74 3.68 -2.45
C PRO A 155 0.32 2.72 -3.01
N THR A 156 0.05 1.41 -2.97
CA THR A 156 0.90 0.36 -3.53
C THR A 156 0.33 -0.24 -4.82
N CYS A 157 -0.68 0.40 -5.42
CA CYS A 157 -1.15 0.04 -6.75
C CYS A 157 -0.39 0.87 -7.78
N TRP A 158 0.21 0.20 -8.76
CA TRP A 158 1.03 0.83 -9.80
C TRP A 158 0.56 0.49 -11.22
N CYS A 159 -0.69 0.05 -11.37
CA CYS A 159 -1.27 -0.17 -12.69
C CYS A 159 -1.37 1.17 -13.41
N PHE A 160 -0.84 1.23 -14.62
CA PHE A 160 -0.90 2.40 -15.50
C PHE A 160 -1.10 1.92 -16.92
N ASP A 161 -1.59 2.83 -17.74
CA ASP A 161 -1.71 2.66 -19.19
C ASP A 161 -0.91 3.74 -19.90
N VAL A 162 -0.56 3.49 -21.16
CA VAL A 162 0.13 4.44 -22.03
C VAL A 162 -0.72 4.64 -23.28
N GLN A 163 -1.24 5.85 -23.42
CA GLN A 163 -2.08 6.25 -24.55
C GLN A 163 -1.29 7.19 -25.47
N ASP A 164 -1.48 7.02 -26.77
CA ASP A 164 -0.93 7.88 -27.81
C ASP A 164 -2.08 8.68 -28.44
N GLU A 165 -2.12 9.99 -28.22
CA GLU A 165 -3.10 10.90 -28.79
C GLU A 165 -2.47 11.61 -29.99
N VAL A 166 -3.08 11.53 -31.18
CA VAL A 166 -2.52 12.10 -32.41
C VAL A 166 -3.49 13.12 -33.01
N HIS A 167 -3.01 14.33 -33.28
CA HIS A 167 -3.74 15.40 -33.95
C HIS A 167 -2.86 16.12 -34.97
N GLU A 168 -3.33 16.22 -36.22
CA GLU A 168 -2.67 16.96 -37.32
C GLU A 168 -1.16 16.70 -37.47
N GLY A 169 -0.75 15.43 -37.39
CA GLY A 169 0.65 15.02 -37.56
C GLY A 169 1.56 15.28 -36.35
N ARG A 170 0.99 15.71 -35.21
CA ARG A 170 1.63 15.75 -33.90
C ARG A 170 1.00 14.71 -32.99
N GLY A 171 1.76 14.18 -32.05
CA GLY A 171 1.22 13.24 -31.08
C GLY A 171 1.85 13.36 -29.71
N ASP A 172 1.03 13.13 -28.70
CA ASP A 172 1.42 13.09 -27.29
C ASP A 172 1.30 11.66 -26.77
N ARG A 173 2.37 11.18 -26.12
CA ARG A 173 2.37 9.91 -25.39
C ARG A 173 2.19 10.18 -23.90
N ILE A 174 1.09 9.69 -23.34
CA ILE A 174 0.67 10.01 -21.98
C ILE A 174 0.61 8.73 -21.15
N ARG A 175 1.25 8.75 -19.97
CA ARG A 175 1.06 7.72 -18.94
C ARG A 175 -0.10 8.12 -18.04
N ILE A 176 -1.16 7.31 -18.01
CA ILE A 176 -2.35 7.53 -17.19
C ILE A 176 -2.50 6.42 -16.15
N TRP A 177 -3.15 6.72 -15.03
CA TRP A 177 -3.50 5.69 -14.07
C TRP A 177 -4.55 4.75 -14.63
N ASP A 178 -4.36 3.46 -14.41
CA ASP A 178 -5.31 2.42 -14.79
C ASP A 178 -5.46 1.40 -13.64
N SER A 179 -6.35 0.41 -13.80
CA SER A 179 -6.68 -0.56 -12.78
C SER A 179 -6.76 -1.97 -13.34
N CYS A 180 -6.11 -2.91 -12.62
CA CYS A 180 -6.29 -4.33 -12.86
C CYS A 180 -7.71 -4.86 -12.61
N MET A 181 -8.62 -4.01 -12.10
CA MET A 181 -10.04 -4.30 -11.94
C MET A 181 -10.85 -4.05 -13.22
N TYR A 182 -10.30 -3.31 -14.19
CA TYR A 182 -10.98 -2.99 -15.44
C TYR A 182 -10.69 -4.03 -16.53
N PRO A 183 -11.69 -4.35 -17.37
CA PRO A 183 -11.53 -5.38 -18.40
C PRO A 183 -10.50 -4.99 -19.47
N LEU A 184 -10.37 -3.69 -19.78
CA LEU A 184 -9.43 -3.21 -20.79
C LEU A 184 -7.96 -3.37 -20.37
N PHE A 185 -7.65 -3.30 -19.07
CA PHE A 185 -6.27 -3.40 -18.57
C PHE A 185 -5.55 -4.70 -18.98
N THR A 186 -6.28 -5.80 -19.14
CA THR A 186 -5.72 -7.08 -19.63
C THR A 186 -6.16 -7.44 -21.04
N PHE A 187 -6.76 -6.52 -21.78
CA PHE A 187 -7.15 -6.78 -23.15
C PHE A 187 -5.89 -6.73 -24.05
N HIS A 188 -5.48 -7.87 -24.57
CA HIS A 188 -4.27 -7.96 -25.40
C HIS A 188 -4.57 -7.51 -26.84
N GLY A 189 -3.54 -7.02 -27.55
CA GLY A 189 -3.65 -6.64 -28.96
C GLY A 189 -4.06 -7.78 -29.92
N SER A 190 -3.97 -9.05 -29.48
CA SER A 190 -4.51 -10.20 -30.22
C SER A 190 -6.03 -10.36 -30.13
N GLY A 191 -6.71 -9.52 -29.34
CA GLY A 191 -8.14 -9.65 -29.03
C GLY A 191 -8.45 -10.62 -27.88
N HIS A 192 -7.45 -11.34 -27.36
CA HIS A 192 -7.61 -12.20 -26.19
C HIS A 192 -7.58 -11.39 -24.89
N ASN A 193 -8.41 -11.78 -23.92
CA ASN A 193 -8.37 -11.24 -22.57
C ASN A 193 -8.28 -12.37 -21.54
N PRO A 194 -7.17 -12.51 -20.80
CA PRO A 194 -7.02 -13.57 -19.81
C PRO A 194 -7.87 -13.33 -18.55
N ARG A 195 -8.49 -12.15 -18.40
CA ARG A 195 -9.35 -11.79 -17.25
C ARG A 195 -10.69 -11.20 -17.71
N THR A 196 -11.41 -11.91 -18.59
CA THR A 196 -12.74 -11.53 -19.07
C THR A 196 -13.79 -11.48 -17.96
N GLN A 197 -13.68 -12.35 -16.94
CA GLN A 197 -14.69 -12.50 -15.90
C GLN A 197 -14.36 -11.73 -14.62
N LYS A 198 -15.41 -11.38 -13.88
CA LYS A 198 -15.33 -10.67 -12.60
C LYS A 198 -14.39 -11.34 -11.60
N LEU A 199 -14.55 -12.67 -11.44
CA LEU A 199 -13.77 -13.51 -10.54
C LEU A 199 -12.25 -13.34 -10.77
N GLN A 200 -11.82 -13.37 -12.03
CA GLN A 200 -10.40 -13.32 -12.38
C GLN A 200 -9.77 -11.99 -11.96
N ARG A 201 -10.49 -10.87 -12.10
CA ARG A 201 -10.01 -9.53 -11.73
C ARG A 201 -10.00 -9.30 -10.22
N VAL A 202 -11.06 -9.68 -9.51
CA VAL A 202 -11.09 -9.56 -8.04
C VAL A 202 -10.08 -10.49 -7.38
N ARG A 203 -9.89 -11.71 -7.88
CA ARG A 203 -8.83 -12.61 -7.41
C ARG A 203 -7.45 -12.00 -7.66
N GLN A 204 -7.21 -11.44 -8.85
CA GLN A 204 -5.95 -10.74 -9.16
C GLN A 204 -5.66 -9.62 -8.15
N ARG A 205 -6.66 -8.84 -7.75
CA ARG A 205 -6.49 -7.74 -6.79
C ARG A 205 -5.89 -8.18 -5.47
N PHE A 206 -6.30 -9.34 -4.96
CA PHE A 206 -5.87 -9.86 -3.66
C PHE A 206 -4.64 -10.75 -3.80
N MET A 207 -4.62 -11.67 -4.76
CA MET A 207 -3.46 -12.51 -5.04
C MET A 207 -2.23 -11.69 -5.38
N HIS A 208 -2.34 -10.61 -6.17
CA HIS A 208 -1.20 -9.74 -6.46
C HIS A 208 -0.60 -9.15 -5.19
N LYS A 209 -1.44 -8.69 -4.26
CA LYS A 209 -0.97 -8.03 -3.03
C LYS A 209 -0.43 -9.00 -1.99
N LEU A 210 -1.12 -10.11 -1.80
CA LEU A 210 -0.93 -10.99 -0.65
C LEU A 210 -0.18 -12.28 -1.01
N LYS A 211 -0.03 -12.62 -2.29
CA LYS A 211 0.66 -13.84 -2.71
C LYS A 211 1.72 -13.61 -3.78
N TYR A 212 1.36 -13.16 -4.97
CA TYR A 212 2.31 -13.02 -6.09
C TYR A 212 3.45 -12.06 -5.78
N TYR A 213 3.16 -10.94 -5.11
CA TYR A 213 4.21 -10.01 -4.69
C TYR A 213 5.13 -10.62 -3.62
N VAL A 214 4.55 -11.34 -2.65
CA VAL A 214 5.30 -12.04 -1.59
C VAL A 214 6.28 -13.04 -2.21
N ASP A 215 5.79 -13.88 -3.12
CA ASP A 215 6.60 -14.90 -3.78
C ASP A 215 7.68 -14.31 -4.68
N LYS A 216 7.39 -13.17 -5.32
CA LYS A 216 8.32 -12.53 -6.27
C LYS A 216 9.43 -11.75 -5.57
N TYR A 217 9.13 -11.00 -4.52
CA TYR A 217 10.06 -10.02 -3.95
C TYR A 217 10.54 -10.35 -2.54
N GLY A 218 9.83 -11.22 -1.79
CA GLY A 218 10.27 -11.65 -0.46
C GLY A 218 10.39 -10.56 0.61
N ASN A 219 9.87 -9.34 0.36
CA ASN A 219 10.00 -8.18 1.24
C ASN A 219 8.68 -7.79 1.92
N GLY A 220 7.81 -8.78 2.14
CA GLY A 220 6.47 -8.61 2.71
C GLY A 220 5.38 -8.58 1.64
N VAL A 221 4.19 -8.09 2.03
CA VAL A 221 3.03 -7.95 1.14
C VAL A 221 3.04 -6.60 0.43
N ALA A 222 2.43 -6.50 -0.75
CA ALA A 222 2.21 -5.21 -1.43
C ALA A 222 1.02 -4.44 -0.83
N CYS A 223 0.97 -4.32 0.49
CA CYS A 223 -0.04 -3.61 1.27
C CYS A 223 0.63 -2.91 2.45
N VAL A 224 0.15 -1.71 2.81
CA VAL A 224 0.67 -0.94 3.95
C VAL A 224 -0.35 -0.82 5.09
N GLY A 225 -1.47 -1.55 4.98
CA GLY A 225 -2.51 -1.60 6.01
C GLY A 225 -3.21 -0.27 6.29
N CYS A 226 -3.26 0.66 5.33
CA CYS A 226 -3.91 1.97 5.52
C CYS A 226 -5.44 1.89 5.64
N GLY A 227 -6.08 0.77 5.31
CA GLY A 227 -7.53 0.57 5.47
C GLY A 227 -8.45 1.31 4.48
N ARG A 228 -7.92 2.24 3.66
CA ARG A 228 -8.70 3.04 2.69
C ARG A 228 -9.57 2.21 1.74
N CYS A 229 -9.06 1.06 1.29
CA CYS A 229 -9.81 0.15 0.42
C CYS A 229 -11.00 -0.52 1.13
N VAL A 230 -10.95 -0.70 2.44
CA VAL A 230 -12.05 -1.24 3.26
C VAL A 230 -13.11 -0.16 3.45
N GLN A 231 -12.68 1.04 3.85
CA GLN A 231 -13.58 2.18 4.11
C GLN A 231 -14.39 2.60 2.87
N ALA A 232 -13.77 2.58 1.68
CA ALA A 232 -14.39 3.09 0.46
C ALA A 232 -15.05 2.01 -0.41
N CYS A 233 -15.08 0.75 0.02
CA CYS A 233 -15.70 -0.30 -0.77
C CYS A 233 -17.23 -0.17 -0.72
N PRO A 234 -17.93 0.05 -1.85
CA PRO A 234 -19.39 0.22 -1.85
C PRO A 234 -20.15 -1.07 -1.49
N VAL A 235 -19.45 -2.20 -1.47
CA VAL A 235 -19.99 -3.55 -1.21
C VAL A 235 -19.29 -4.23 -0.03
N ASN A 236 -18.61 -3.45 0.81
CA ASN A 236 -18.01 -3.90 2.08
C ASN A 236 -17.01 -5.07 1.97
N ILE A 237 -16.27 -5.18 0.86
CA ILE A 237 -15.17 -6.15 0.78
C ILE A 237 -14.02 -5.68 1.67
N ASP A 238 -13.63 -6.55 2.61
CA ASP A 238 -12.56 -6.29 3.56
C ASP A 238 -11.32 -7.14 3.24
N ILE A 239 -10.22 -6.48 2.85
CA ILE A 239 -8.94 -7.16 2.58
C ILE A 239 -8.38 -7.90 3.80
N ARG A 240 -8.72 -7.47 5.02
CA ARG A 240 -8.32 -8.14 6.27
C ARG A 240 -8.93 -9.54 6.32
N ARG A 241 -10.23 -9.63 6.04
CA ARG A 241 -10.97 -10.91 5.94
C ARG A 241 -10.41 -11.79 4.82
N VAL A 242 -10.13 -11.23 3.65
CA VAL A 242 -9.50 -11.97 2.55
C VAL A 242 -8.12 -12.49 2.96
N GLY A 243 -7.31 -11.67 3.64
CA GLY A 243 -6.03 -12.09 4.21
C GLY A 243 -6.18 -13.26 5.17
N SER A 244 -7.14 -13.20 6.10
CA SER A 244 -7.44 -14.29 7.04
C SER A 244 -7.85 -15.58 6.32
N MET A 245 -8.70 -15.49 5.27
CA MET A 245 -9.08 -16.64 4.45
C MET A 245 -7.88 -17.26 3.70
N MET A 246 -6.96 -16.42 3.22
CA MET A 246 -5.74 -16.87 2.54
C MET A 246 -4.71 -17.49 3.51
N THR A 247 -4.67 -17.05 4.76
CA THR A 247 -3.76 -17.61 5.77
C THR A 247 -4.35 -18.81 6.50
N ALA A 248 -5.68 -18.99 6.49
CA ALA A 248 -6.31 -20.15 7.11
C ALA A 248 -5.70 -21.47 6.58
N SER A 249 -5.35 -22.36 7.49
CA SER A 249 -5.00 -23.74 7.16
C SER A 249 -6.31 -24.46 6.86
N CYS A 250 -6.55 -24.81 5.58
CA CYS A 250 -7.72 -25.53 5.05
C CYS A 250 -8.94 -25.58 5.98
N VAL A 251 -9.96 -24.77 5.70
CA VAL A 251 -11.30 -25.06 6.21
C VAL A 251 -11.75 -26.35 5.55
N CYS A 252 -11.65 -27.45 6.29
CA CYS A 252 -12.34 -28.68 5.95
C CYS A 252 -13.81 -28.32 5.76
N PRO A 253 -14.44 -28.59 4.61
CA PRO A 253 -15.87 -28.35 4.46
C PRO A 253 -16.59 -29.24 5.47
N MET A 254 -17.28 -28.63 6.44
CA MET A 254 -18.35 -29.32 7.15
C MET A 254 -19.55 -29.46 6.22
#